data_AF-A0A6G9YTJ4-F1
#
_entry.id   AF-A0A6G9YTJ4-F1
#
_cell.length_a   1.000
_cell.length_b   1.000
_cell.length_c   1.000
_cell.angle_alpha   90.00
_cell.angle_beta   90.00
_cell.angle_gamma   90.00
#
_symmetry.space_group_name_H-M   'P 1'
#
loop_
_entity.id
_entity.type
_entity.pdbx_description
1 polymer ?
#
loop_
_entity_poly.entity_id
_entity_poly.type
_entity_poly.pdbx_seq_one_letter_code
_entity_poly.pdbx_strand_id
1 'polypeptide(L)'
;MERSDNEFPWFGWLPEEARAQCAAELLACARDDSVTGSARLDRAVIEWRATAEIYAEPELLRRLRGPFETDESVEVVRPVTRKGFECWGFKEIAGR
;
A
#
# COMPACT_ATOMS: atom_id res chain seq x y z
N MET A 1 7.86 27.56 24.32
CA MET A 1 8.18 26.14 24.11
C MET A 1 7.44 25.70 22.86
N GLU A 2 7.94 26.14 21.71
CA GLU A 2 7.35 25.80 20.41
C GLU A 2 7.99 24.49 19.97
N ARG A 3 7.28 23.39 20.21
CA ARG A 3 7.64 22.09 19.65
C ARG A 3 6.49 21.61 18.80
N SER A 4 6.84 21.45 17.52
CA SER A 4 6.22 20.54 16.56
C SER A 4 4.94 21.06 15.93
N ASP A 5 5.13 21.74 14.78
CA ASP A 5 4.35 21.43 13.58
C ASP A 5 3.89 19.96 13.64
N ASN A 6 2.57 19.75 13.51
CA ASN A 6 1.91 18.46 13.57
C ASN A 6 2.77 17.40 12.84
N GLU A 7 3.33 16.42 13.57
CA GLU A 7 4.27 15.43 13.00
C GLU A 7 3.66 14.70 11.80
N PHE A 8 2.32 14.73 11.66
CA PHE A 8 1.58 14.23 10.51
C PHE A 8 0.46 15.21 10.08
N PRO A 9 0.74 16.24 9.26
CA PRO A 9 -0.26 17.24 8.86
C PRO A 9 -1.42 16.63 8.07
N TRP A 10 -1.16 15.56 7.32
CA TRP A 10 -2.14 14.81 6.53
C TRP A 10 -3.15 14.02 7.38
N PHE A 11 -2.87 13.78 8.67
CA PHE A 11 -3.74 12.99 9.54
C PHE A 11 -5.13 13.63 9.71
N GLY A 12 -5.20 14.96 9.63
CA GLY A 12 -6.47 15.71 9.70
C GLY A 12 -7.38 15.55 8.47
N TRP A 13 -6.85 15.05 7.34
CA TRP A 13 -7.65 14.81 6.13
C TRP A 13 -8.39 13.48 6.15
N LEU A 14 -8.05 12.58 7.08
CA LEU A 14 -8.69 11.28 7.21
C LEU A 14 -10.06 11.39 7.93
N PRO A 15 -11.07 10.62 7.49
CA PRO A 15 -12.31 10.47 8.25
C PRO A 15 -12.03 9.80 9.60
N GLU A 16 -12.97 9.95 10.55
CA GLU A 16 -12.79 9.52 11.95
C GLU A 16 -12.45 8.02 12.07
N GLU A 17 -13.15 7.18 11.29
CA GLU A 17 -12.95 5.74 11.29
C GLU A 17 -11.56 5.37 10.76
N ALA A 18 -11.10 6.05 9.70
CA ALA A 18 -9.79 5.82 9.11
C ALA A 18 -8.65 6.33 10.01
N ARG A 19 -8.88 7.41 10.77
CA ARG A 19 -7.90 7.91 11.76
C ARG A 19 -7.62 6.87 12.84
N ALA A 20 -8.67 6.24 13.38
CA ALA A 20 -8.51 5.20 14.39
C ALA A 20 -7.75 3.97 13.85
N GLN A 21 -8.07 3.56 12.62
CA GLN A 21 -7.37 2.44 11.96
C GLN A 21 -5.90 2.76 11.68
N CYS A 22 -5.61 3.95 11.15
CA CYS A 22 -4.24 4.42 10.89
C CYS A 22 -3.39 4.41 12.15
N ALA A 23 -3.89 5.00 13.24
CA ALA A 23 -3.15 5.04 14.51
C ALA A 23 -2.85 3.64 15.06
N ALA A 24 -3.83 2.72 15.00
CA ALA A 24 -3.65 1.35 15.45
C ALA A 24 -2.59 0.59 14.63
N GLU A 25 -2.59 0.77 13.30
CA GLU A 25 -1.62 0.11 12.41
C GLU A 25 -0.20 0.65 12.61
N LEU A 26 -0.02 1.98 12.68
CA LEU A 26 1.28 2.57 12.95
C LEU A 26 1.85 2.12 14.30
N LEU A 27 1.01 2.04 15.35
CA LEU A 27 1.42 1.51 16.64
C LEU A 27 1.77 0.02 16.59
N ALA A 28 1.07 -0.77 15.80
CA ALA A 28 1.40 -2.18 15.60
C ALA A 28 2.75 -2.34 14.89
N CYS A 29 2.98 -1.59 13.81
CA CYS A 29 4.26 -1.57 13.11
C CYS A 29 5.41 -1.12 14.02
N ALA A 30 5.22 -0.05 14.80
CA ALA A 30 6.24 0.46 15.72
C ALA A 30 6.57 -0.53 16.86
N ARG A 31 5.60 -1.34 17.30
CA ARG A 31 5.83 -2.41 18.30
C ARG A 31 6.58 -3.60 17.69
N ASP A 32 6.27 -3.96 16.45
CA ASP A 32 6.89 -5.08 15.74
C ASP A 32 8.26 -4.72 15.13
N ASP A 33 8.56 -3.43 14.99
CA ASP A 33 9.83 -2.89 14.48
C ASP A 33 11.03 -3.27 15.35
N SER A 34 10.82 -3.67 16.61
CA SER A 34 11.89 -4.25 17.43
C SER A 34 12.37 -5.61 16.92
N VAL A 35 11.59 -6.28 16.05
CA VAL A 35 11.87 -7.63 15.55
C VAL A 35 12.13 -7.64 14.04
N THR A 36 11.52 -6.74 13.26
CA THR A 36 11.52 -6.81 11.77
C THR A 36 12.10 -5.58 11.06
N GLY A 37 12.52 -4.54 11.80
CA GLY A 37 13.19 -3.36 11.25
C GLY A 37 12.25 -2.29 10.67
N SER A 38 12.63 -1.03 10.87
CA SER A 38 11.87 0.22 10.64
C SER A 38 11.14 0.38 9.29
N ALA A 39 11.46 -0.45 8.30
CA ALA A 39 10.90 -0.37 6.96
C ALA A 39 9.38 -0.62 6.91
N ARG A 40 8.80 -1.36 7.88
CA ARG A 40 7.35 -1.56 7.93
C ARG A 40 6.61 -0.31 8.36
N LEU A 41 7.10 0.38 9.39
CA LEU A 41 6.52 1.62 9.85
C LEU A 41 6.62 2.72 8.78
N ASP A 42 7.79 2.87 8.16
CA ASP A 42 8.00 3.84 7.07
C ASP A 42 7.02 3.61 5.92
N ARG A 43 6.84 2.35 5.53
CA ARG A 43 5.88 1.96 4.49
C ARG A 43 4.45 2.30 4.89
N ALA A 44 4.03 1.96 6.11
CA ALA A 44 2.69 2.24 6.60
C ALA A 44 2.41 3.76 6.62
N VAL A 45 3.38 4.58 7.01
CA VAL A 45 3.27 6.05 6.96
C VAL A 45 3.04 6.54 5.52
N ILE A 46 3.78 6.01 4.54
CA ILE A 46 3.62 6.38 3.12
C ILE A 46 2.23 5.99 2.60
N GLU A 47 1.77 4.77 2.90
CA GLU A 47 0.47 4.26 2.44
C GLU A 47 -0.69 5.06 3.04
N TRP A 48 -0.63 5.39 4.34
CA TRP A 48 -1.65 6.19 5.00
C TRP A 48 -1.64 7.65 4.56
N ARG A 49 -0.47 8.23 4.27
CA ARG A 49 -0.38 9.57 3.68
C ARG A 49 -1.05 9.61 2.30
N ALA A 50 -0.77 8.65 1.42
CA ALA A 50 -1.41 8.58 0.11
C ALA A 50 -2.94 8.44 0.23
N THR A 51 -3.40 7.66 1.20
CA THR A 51 -4.83 7.53 1.52
C THR A 51 -5.44 8.87 1.96
N ALA A 52 -4.76 9.60 2.83
CA ALA A 52 -5.19 10.92 3.30
C ALA A 52 -5.26 11.95 2.17
N GLU A 53 -4.31 11.92 1.24
CA GLU A 53 -4.30 12.79 0.05
C GLU A 53 -5.53 12.52 -0.85
N ILE A 54 -5.97 11.26 -0.99
CA ILE A 54 -7.22 10.93 -1.70
C ILE A 54 -8.44 11.55 -1.00
N TYR A 55 -8.49 11.53 0.35
CA TYR A 55 -9.60 12.14 1.09
C TYR A 55 -9.60 13.67 1.04
N ALA A 56 -8.44 14.30 0.88
CA ALA A 56 -8.34 15.74 0.66
C ALA A 56 -8.91 16.19 -0.70
N GLU A 57 -9.00 15.27 -1.68
CA GLU A 57 -9.50 15.53 -3.01
C GLU A 57 -10.88 14.85 -3.25
N PRO A 58 -12.01 15.53 -3.01
CA PRO A 58 -13.34 14.91 -3.09
C PRO A 58 -13.70 14.41 -4.50
N GLU A 59 -13.20 15.04 -5.56
CA GLU A 59 -13.41 14.57 -6.94
C GLU A 59 -12.64 13.29 -7.24
N LEU A 60 -11.40 13.16 -6.74
CA LEU A 60 -10.62 11.93 -6.85
C LEU A 60 -11.29 10.81 -6.07
N LEU A 61 -11.73 11.09 -4.84
CA LEU A 61 -12.48 10.15 -4.02
C LEU A 61 -13.76 9.67 -4.72
N ARG A 62 -14.53 10.60 -5.33
CA ARG A 62 -15.73 10.27 -6.10
C ARG A 62 -15.42 9.40 -7.31
N ARG A 63 -14.34 9.69 -8.04
CA ARG A 63 -13.90 8.91 -9.20
C ARG A 63 -13.43 7.51 -8.82
N LEU A 64 -12.79 7.35 -7.65
CA LEU A 64 -12.35 6.05 -7.14
C LEU A 64 -13.46 5.24 -6.48
N ARG A 65 -14.52 5.89 -5.97
CA ARG A 65 -15.68 5.22 -5.35
C ARG A 65 -16.89 5.07 -6.29
N GLY A 66 -16.83 5.67 -7.47
CA GLY A 66 -17.89 5.62 -8.46
C GLY A 66 -18.06 4.23 -9.08
N PRO A 67 -19.15 4.00 -9.81
CA PRO A 67 -19.25 2.83 -10.67
C PRO A 67 -18.08 2.86 -11.68
N PHE A 68 -17.38 1.74 -11.80
CA PHE A 68 -16.33 1.59 -12.80
C PHE A 68 -16.97 1.16 -14.12
N GLU A 69 -16.65 1.87 -15.20
CA GLU A 69 -17.03 1.45 -16.55
C GLU A 69 -16.22 0.19 -16.90
N THR A 70 -16.88 -0.97 -16.89
CA THR A 70 -16.26 -2.27 -17.15
C THR A 70 -16.49 -2.77 -18.58
N ASP A 71 -17.10 -1.97 -19.45
CA ASP A 71 -17.51 -2.38 -20.81
C ASP A 71 -16.32 -2.80 -21.69
N GLU A 72 -15.15 -2.19 -21.48
CA GLU A 72 -13.90 -2.54 -22.17
C GLU A 72 -13.00 -3.51 -21.36
N SER A 73 -13.45 -3.94 -20.18
CA SER A 73 -12.65 -4.83 -19.33
C SER A 73 -12.75 -6.28 -19.82
N VAL A 74 -11.62 -7.00 -19.82
CA VAL A 74 -11.59 -8.43 -20.13
C VAL A 74 -11.46 -9.20 -18.82
N GLU A 75 -12.28 -10.23 -18.64
CA GLU A 75 -12.13 -11.14 -17.50
C GLU A 75 -10.76 -11.86 -17.59
N VAL A 76 -9.89 -11.57 -16.62
CA VAL A 76 -8.57 -12.21 -16.55
C VAL A 76 -8.66 -13.41 -15.61
N VAL A 77 -8.40 -14.59 -16.16
CA VAL A 77 -8.22 -15.80 -15.35
C VAL A 77 -6.99 -15.61 -14.48
N ARG A 78 -7.17 -15.62 -13.15
CA ARG A 78 -6.04 -15.56 -12.21
C ARG A 78 -5.08 -16.70 -12.53
N PRO A 79 -3.79 -16.43 -12.75
CA PRO A 79 -2.83 -17.50 -13.02
C PRO A 79 -2.84 -18.45 -11.83
N VAL A 80 -3.29 -19.68 -12.05
CA VAL A 80 -3.09 -20.76 -11.08
C VAL A 80 -1.59 -20.94 -10.93
N THR A 81 -1.08 -20.74 -9.72
CA THR A 81 0.31 -21.08 -9.37
C THR A 81 0.55 -22.54 -9.73
N ARG A 82 1.18 -22.78 -10.89
CA ARG A 82 1.57 -24.12 -11.33
C ARG A 82 2.63 -24.61 -10.36
N LYS A 83 2.30 -25.63 -9.55
CA LYS A 83 3.35 -26.47 -8.93
C LYS A 83 4.15 -27.09 -10.07
N GLY A 84 5.34 -26.57 -10.33
CA GLY A 84 6.19 -27.02 -11.43
C GLY A 84 7.01 -25.88 -12.02
N PHE A 85 7.92 -25.32 -11.23
CA PHE A 85 9.09 -24.63 -11.76
C PHE A 85 9.99 -25.69 -12.41
N GLU A 86 9.74 -26.02 -13.67
CA GLU A 86 10.83 -26.52 -14.51
C GLU A 86 11.54 -25.29 -15.06
N CYS A 87 12.68 -25.01 -14.44
CA CYS A 87 13.61 -23.98 -14.85
C CYS A 87 13.90 -24.10 -16.34
N TRP A 88 13.65 -23.00 -17.04
CA TRP A 88 13.90 -22.83 -18.45
C TRP A 88 15.33 -23.20 -18.82
N GLY A 89 15.46 -23.87 -19.96
CA GLY A 89 16.73 -24.24 -20.57
C GLY A 89 17.60 -23.02 -20.87
N PHE A 90 18.54 -22.78 -19.97
CA PHE A 90 19.75 -22.04 -20.26
C PHE A 90 20.71 -23.03 -20.91
N LYS A 91 20.83 -23.01 -22.24
CA LYS A 91 21.88 -23.77 -22.94
C LYS A 91 23.23 -23.24 -22.46
N GLU A 92 23.91 -24.04 -21.66
CA GLU A 92 25.33 -23.87 -21.37
C GLU A 92 26.12 -23.86 -22.68
N ILE A 93 26.63 -22.68 -23.01
CA ILE A 93 27.71 -22.48 -23.97
C ILE A 93 29.04 -22.79 -23.27
N ALA A 94 29.41 -24.06 -23.24
CA ALA A 94 30.77 -24.55 -23.01
C ALA A 94 30.87 -25.89 -23.76
N GLY A 95 31.52 -25.99 -24.91
CA GLY A 95 32.93 -25.71 -25.09
C GLY A 95 33.76 -26.97 -24.84
N ARG A 96 33.70 -27.95 -25.76
CA ARG A 96 34.85 -28.70 -26.34
C ARG A 96 34.37 -29.92 -27.14
#